data_AF-A0A9P0HLP3-F1
#
_entry.id   AF-A0A9P0HLP3-F1
#
_cell.length_a   1.000
_cell.length_b   1.000
_cell.length_c   1.000
_cell.angle_alpha   90.00
_cell.angle_beta   90.00
_cell.angle_gamma   90.00
#
_symmetry.space_group_name_H-M   'P 1'
#
loop_
_entity.id
_entity.type
_entity.pdbx_description
1 polymer ?
#
loop_
_entity_poly.entity_id
_entity_poly.type
_entity_poly.pdbx_seq_one_letter_code
_entity_poly.pdbx_strand_id
1 'polypeptide(L)'
;MCCYLDPCEAATTCGSCAECLVVNHGVQCSCPQSYIGNPLVACTKPPTRCNDSCTCDKSAGYCLISCSVNKECPCGQVCLKGFCSNTCSATNPCQTGQICLDGVCTSGCFKDSDCPNDQSCSENVCHNPCGIGHSPCGINAECRVSDHRAICLCPAGTRGDPTRSCKPFSCLKDEDCEGGKSCGSDNICRNPCLQGRPCGLNAQCKAENRRALCSCPPGFHGNPLVVCKPGTGDTCNRNPCGQNTRCKDVPGGYECSCAPGCSGDPYRGCVCQDRRVDDRCLNVKCGLNAICKPSGNSYQCLCPPEYPLGDPKNRC
;
A
#
# COMPACT_ATOMS: atom_id res chain seq x y z
N MET A 1 -69.58 22.68 -55.50
CA MET A 1 -68.66 21.53 -55.61
C MET A 1 -67.71 21.66 -54.43
N CYS A 2 -67.90 20.87 -53.36
CA CYS A 2 -66.97 20.88 -52.24
C CYS A 2 -65.75 20.07 -52.63
N CYS A 3 -64.59 20.72 -52.71
CA CYS A 3 -63.32 20.02 -52.88
C CYS A 3 -63.05 19.22 -51.61
N TYR A 4 -63.17 17.90 -51.69
CA TYR A 4 -62.71 16.98 -50.66
C TYR A 4 -61.18 17.01 -50.70
N LEU A 5 -60.57 17.89 -49.91
CA LEU A 5 -59.13 17.81 -49.64
C LEU A 5 -58.93 16.60 -48.74
N ASP A 6 -58.15 15.64 -49.20
CA ASP A 6 -57.73 14.53 -48.36
C ASP A 6 -56.87 15.09 -47.21
N PRO A 7 -57.30 14.96 -45.94
CA PRO A 7 -56.55 15.47 -44.81
C PRO A 7 -55.18 14.78 -44.65
N CYS A 8 -54.96 13.62 -45.27
CA CYS A 8 -53.66 12.95 -45.33
C CYS A 8 -52.69 13.54 -46.37
N GLU A 9 -53.16 14.36 -47.31
CA GLU A 9 -52.28 15.06 -48.28
C GLU A 9 -51.65 16.32 -47.69
N ALA A 10 -52.08 16.78 -46.51
CA ALA A 10 -51.43 17.88 -45.81
C ALA A 10 -50.12 17.39 -45.16
N ALA A 11 -49.00 18.05 -45.49
CA ALA A 11 -47.63 17.65 -45.16
C ALA A 11 -47.27 17.60 -43.65
N THR A 12 -48.21 17.90 -42.75
CA THR A 12 -48.00 17.97 -41.30
C THR A 12 -49.02 17.15 -40.49
N THR A 13 -49.83 16.33 -41.15
CA THR A 13 -50.93 15.59 -40.52
C THR A 13 -50.45 14.39 -39.70
N CYS A 14 -49.43 13.66 -40.18
CA CYS A 14 -48.79 12.58 -39.46
C CYS A 14 -47.28 12.82 -39.35
N GLY A 15 -46.64 12.14 -38.40
CA GLY A 15 -45.20 12.19 -38.21
C GLY A 15 -44.42 11.67 -39.40
N SER A 16 -43.13 11.98 -39.47
CA SER A 16 -42.28 11.47 -40.56
C SER A 16 -42.32 9.95 -40.63
N CYS A 17 -42.51 9.39 -41.82
CA CYS A 17 -42.59 7.95 -42.06
C CYS A 17 -43.76 7.20 -41.40
N ALA A 18 -44.77 7.93 -40.90
CA ALA A 18 -46.03 7.34 -40.49
C ALA A 18 -46.98 7.16 -41.68
N GLU A 19 -47.74 6.08 -41.66
CA GLU A 19 -48.87 5.86 -42.56
C GLU A 19 -50.06 6.69 -42.08
N CYS A 20 -50.73 7.38 -43.00
CA CYS A 20 -51.92 8.17 -42.74
C CYS A 20 -53.13 7.46 -43.36
N LEU A 21 -54.16 7.22 -42.54
CA LEU A 21 -55.43 6.64 -42.98
C LEU A 21 -56.57 7.55 -42.52
N VAL A 22 -57.53 7.80 -43.41
CA VAL A 22 -58.76 8.52 -43.07
C VAL A 22 -59.80 7.52 -42.57
N VAL A 23 -60.15 7.60 -41.29
CA VAL A 23 -61.13 6.72 -40.65
C VAL A 23 -62.22 7.59 -40.00
N ASN A 24 -63.48 7.38 -40.38
CA ASN A 24 -64.64 8.13 -39.85
C ASN A 24 -64.47 9.66 -39.88
N HIS A 25 -64.03 10.22 -41.02
CA HIS A 25 -63.74 11.66 -41.19
C HIS A 25 -62.59 12.22 -40.31
N GLY A 26 -61.91 11.37 -39.55
CA GLY A 26 -60.70 11.70 -38.80
C GLY A 26 -59.45 11.11 -39.44
N VAL A 27 -58.30 11.64 -39.04
CA VAL A 27 -56.97 11.15 -39.43
C VAL A 27 -56.50 10.16 -38.38
N GLN A 28 -56.04 8.99 -38.83
CA GLN A 28 -55.36 8.00 -38.00
C GLN A 28 -53.95 7.77 -38.53
N CYS A 29 -52.96 8.07 -37.69
CA CYS A 29 -51.55 7.85 -38.01
C CYS A 29 -51.06 6.54 -37.37
N SER A 30 -50.36 5.70 -38.12
CA SER A 30 -49.73 4.47 -37.62
C SER A 30 -48.33 4.28 -38.18
N CYS A 31 -47.44 3.63 -37.41
CA CYS A 31 -46.13 3.27 -37.96
C CYS A 31 -46.26 2.05 -38.88
N PRO A 32 -45.54 2.02 -40.01
CA PRO A 32 -45.47 0.85 -40.88
C PRO A 32 -45.02 -0.41 -40.13
N GLN A 33 -45.32 -1.58 -40.70
CA GLN A 33 -44.85 -2.87 -40.18
C GLN A 33 -43.33 -2.85 -39.95
N SER A 34 -42.90 -3.22 -38.74
CA SER A 34 -41.50 -3.20 -38.27
C SER A 34 -40.89 -1.82 -38.01
N TYR A 35 -41.67 -0.73 -38.04
CA TYR A 35 -41.23 0.58 -37.57
C TYR A 35 -41.72 0.82 -36.13
N ILE A 36 -40.92 1.57 -35.35
CA ILE A 36 -41.25 1.96 -33.99
C ILE A 36 -41.22 3.48 -33.86
N GLY A 37 -41.95 4.03 -32.89
CA GLY A 37 -41.98 5.46 -32.62
C GLY A 37 -43.39 5.98 -32.37
N ASN A 38 -43.53 7.31 -32.34
CA ASN A 38 -44.81 7.96 -32.24
C ASN A 38 -45.28 8.35 -33.65
N PRO A 39 -46.38 7.79 -34.17
CA PRO A 39 -46.84 8.05 -35.53
C PRO A 39 -47.31 9.49 -35.76
N LEU A 40 -47.47 10.30 -34.71
CA LEU A 40 -47.71 11.75 -34.81
C LEU A 40 -46.43 12.58 -34.88
N VAL A 41 -45.26 11.99 -34.59
CA VAL A 41 -43.96 12.69 -34.55
C VAL A 41 -43.01 12.12 -35.60
N ALA A 42 -42.67 10.84 -35.47
CA ALA A 42 -41.79 10.11 -36.38
C ALA A 42 -41.87 8.60 -36.13
N CYS A 43 -41.81 7.84 -37.21
CA CYS A 43 -41.61 6.40 -37.21
C CYS A 43 -40.21 6.10 -37.72
N THR A 44 -39.48 5.21 -37.03
CA THR A 44 -38.11 4.82 -37.39
C THR A 44 -38.00 3.32 -37.47
N LYS A 45 -37.18 2.83 -38.41
CA LYS A 45 -36.86 1.41 -38.47
C LYS A 45 -35.85 1.10 -37.35
N PRO A 46 -36.16 0.19 -36.41
CA PRO A 46 -35.21 -0.19 -35.38
C PRO A 46 -33.97 -0.84 -36.02
N PRO A 47 -32.76 -0.57 -35.51
CA PRO A 47 -31.55 -1.15 -36.06
C PRO A 47 -31.53 -2.67 -35.83
N THR A 48 -31.15 -3.43 -36.86
CA THR A 48 -31.03 -4.89 -36.77
C THR A 48 -29.69 -5.25 -36.15
N ARG A 49 -29.69 -6.08 -35.10
CA ARG A 49 -28.46 -6.59 -34.50
C ARG A 49 -27.63 -7.35 -35.54
N CYS A 50 -26.33 -7.08 -35.57
CA CYS A 50 -25.37 -7.75 -36.44
C CYS A 50 -25.44 -9.28 -36.31
N ASN A 51 -25.45 -9.97 -37.45
CA ASN A 51 -25.27 -11.42 -37.58
C ASN A 51 -24.41 -11.70 -38.83
N ASP A 52 -24.14 -12.98 -39.13
CA ASP A 52 -23.33 -13.38 -40.30
C ASP A 52 -23.97 -13.03 -41.66
N SER A 53 -25.18 -12.46 -41.68
CA SER A 53 -25.95 -12.14 -42.90
C SER A 53 -25.86 -10.67 -43.33
N CYS A 54 -25.12 -9.82 -42.61
CA CYS A 54 -25.01 -8.39 -42.94
C CYS A 54 -23.61 -7.84 -42.66
N THR A 55 -23.27 -6.72 -43.30
CA THR A 55 -22.07 -5.95 -42.96
C THR A 55 -22.32 -5.18 -41.68
N CYS A 56 -21.42 -5.29 -40.70
CA CYS A 56 -21.66 -4.74 -39.37
C CYS A 56 -20.83 -3.49 -39.09
N ASP A 57 -21.46 -2.54 -38.40
CA ASP A 57 -20.74 -1.45 -37.77
C ASP A 57 -19.92 -2.01 -36.59
N LYS A 58 -18.59 -1.89 -36.68
CA LYS A 58 -17.67 -2.37 -35.65
C LYS A 58 -17.80 -1.64 -34.31
N SER A 59 -18.36 -0.43 -34.32
CA SER A 59 -18.54 0.40 -33.14
C SER A 59 -19.92 0.23 -32.50
N ALA A 60 -20.96 -0.02 -33.31
CA ALA A 60 -22.34 -0.09 -32.82
C ALA A 60 -22.92 -1.53 -32.74
N GLY A 61 -22.38 -2.50 -33.47
CA GLY A 61 -22.85 -3.90 -33.44
C GLY A 61 -24.19 -4.14 -34.17
N TYR A 62 -24.56 -3.26 -35.09
CA TYR A 62 -25.77 -3.35 -35.91
C TYR A 62 -25.44 -3.50 -37.40
N CYS A 63 -26.38 -4.04 -38.17
CA CYS A 63 -26.28 -4.16 -39.62
C CYS A 63 -26.29 -2.79 -40.30
N LEU A 64 -25.32 -2.58 -41.19
CA LEU A 64 -25.28 -1.44 -42.10
C LEU A 64 -26.08 -1.77 -43.37
N ILE A 65 -26.93 -0.83 -43.80
CA ILE A 65 -27.64 -0.91 -45.08
C ILE A 65 -26.84 -0.11 -46.10
N SER A 66 -26.27 -0.80 -47.09
CA SER A 66 -25.56 -0.16 -48.20
C SER A 66 -26.51 0.57 -49.13
N CYS A 67 -26.10 1.71 -49.66
CA CYS A 67 -26.88 2.51 -50.61
C CYS A 67 -25.98 3.25 -51.60
N SER A 68 -26.53 3.55 -52.77
CA SER A 68 -25.95 4.48 -53.75
C SER A 68 -26.73 5.79 -53.86
N VAL A 69 -28.04 5.76 -53.57
CA VAL A 69 -28.93 6.93 -53.58
C VAL A 69 -29.90 6.89 -52.40
N ASN A 70 -30.42 8.06 -52.00
CA ASN A 70 -31.34 8.18 -50.85
C ASN A 70 -32.61 7.31 -50.95
N LYS A 71 -33.08 7.01 -52.17
CA LYS A 71 -34.30 6.20 -52.39
C LYS A 71 -34.13 4.72 -52.01
N GLU A 72 -32.89 4.24 -51.91
CA GLU A 72 -32.59 2.86 -51.48
C GLU A 72 -32.66 2.72 -49.95
N CYS A 73 -32.70 3.85 -49.24
CA CYS A 73 -32.74 3.86 -47.79
C CYS A 73 -34.17 3.78 -47.26
N PRO A 74 -34.36 3.12 -46.10
CA PRO A 74 -35.59 3.20 -45.33
C PRO A 74 -36.05 4.65 -45.12
N CYS A 75 -37.35 4.84 -44.98
CA CYS A 75 -37.91 6.17 -44.80
C CYS A 75 -37.25 6.88 -43.59
N GLY A 76 -36.94 8.16 -43.77
CA GLY A 76 -36.30 8.98 -42.73
C GLY A 76 -34.78 8.82 -42.64
N GLN A 77 -34.19 8.04 -43.55
CA GLN A 77 -32.75 7.89 -43.70
C GLN A 77 -32.26 8.53 -45.00
N VAL A 78 -31.00 8.94 -45.00
CA VAL A 78 -30.30 9.43 -46.19
C VAL A 78 -29.08 8.57 -46.47
N CYS A 79 -28.68 8.50 -47.74
CA CYS A 79 -27.49 7.78 -48.13
C CYS A 79 -26.26 8.66 -47.89
N LEU A 80 -25.47 8.30 -46.88
CA LEU A 80 -24.26 9.04 -46.50
C LEU A 80 -23.07 8.08 -46.49
N LYS A 81 -22.03 8.42 -47.25
CA LYS A 81 -20.80 7.60 -47.37
C LYS A 81 -21.07 6.13 -47.76
N GLY A 82 -22.10 5.89 -48.57
CA GLY A 82 -22.46 4.56 -49.07
C GLY A 82 -23.33 3.72 -48.13
N PHE A 83 -23.77 4.29 -46.99
CA PHE A 83 -24.65 3.61 -46.04
C PHE A 83 -25.84 4.50 -45.64
N CYS A 84 -26.97 3.88 -45.33
CA CYS A 84 -28.15 4.60 -44.87
C CYS A 84 -27.98 5.05 -43.42
N SER A 85 -28.13 6.35 -43.17
CA SER A 85 -28.03 6.98 -41.86
C SER A 85 -29.33 7.67 -41.48
N ASN A 86 -29.73 7.57 -40.21
CA ASN A 86 -30.92 8.24 -39.69
C ASN A 86 -30.77 9.75 -39.78
N THR A 87 -31.86 10.45 -40.09
CA THR A 87 -31.94 11.90 -39.92
C THR A 87 -32.34 12.26 -38.50
N CYS A 88 -31.92 13.43 -38.03
CA CYS A 88 -32.18 13.91 -36.68
C CYS A 88 -32.58 15.37 -36.65
N SER A 89 -33.30 15.74 -35.59
CA SER A 89 -33.77 17.10 -35.33
C SER A 89 -33.92 17.32 -33.83
N ALA A 90 -34.29 18.54 -33.41
CA ALA A 90 -34.59 18.84 -32.01
C ALA A 90 -35.70 17.96 -31.41
N THR A 91 -36.62 17.45 -32.24
CA THR A 91 -37.74 16.60 -31.82
C THR A 91 -37.50 15.11 -32.04
N ASN A 92 -36.43 14.74 -32.76
CA ASN A 92 -36.04 13.36 -33.04
C ASN A 92 -34.52 13.19 -32.85
N PRO A 93 -34.05 13.01 -31.61
CA PRO A 93 -32.62 12.83 -31.32
C PRO A 93 -32.11 11.47 -31.79
N CYS A 94 -30.79 11.39 -32.02
CA CYS A 94 -30.13 10.13 -32.39
C CYS A 94 -30.11 9.12 -31.24
N GLN A 95 -29.85 7.86 -31.57
CA GLN A 95 -29.73 6.79 -30.58
C GLN A 95 -28.42 6.91 -29.77
N THR A 96 -28.31 6.18 -28.65
CA THR A 96 -27.10 6.13 -27.82
C THR A 96 -25.86 5.79 -28.67
N GLY A 97 -24.78 6.56 -28.52
CA GLY A 97 -23.55 6.44 -29.30
C GLY A 97 -23.55 7.20 -30.64
N GLN A 98 -24.55 8.05 -30.88
CA GLN A 98 -24.63 8.91 -32.07
C GLN A 98 -24.91 10.36 -31.69
N ILE A 99 -24.39 11.27 -32.51
CA ILE A 99 -24.65 12.71 -32.43
C ILE A 99 -25.36 13.20 -33.69
N CYS A 100 -26.14 14.27 -33.54
CA CYS A 100 -26.78 14.93 -34.66
C CYS A 100 -25.83 15.95 -35.27
N LEU A 101 -25.28 15.66 -36.44
CA LEU A 101 -24.42 16.57 -37.20
C LEU A 101 -25.10 16.89 -38.54
N ASP A 102 -25.37 18.18 -38.78
CA ASP A 102 -26.04 18.66 -39.99
C ASP A 102 -27.36 17.95 -40.33
N GLY A 103 -28.13 17.57 -39.29
CA GLY A 103 -29.41 16.89 -39.44
C GLY A 103 -29.31 15.39 -39.76
N VAL A 104 -28.11 14.80 -39.67
CA VAL A 104 -27.86 13.37 -39.86
C VAL A 104 -27.20 12.78 -38.60
N CYS A 105 -27.66 11.61 -38.18
CA CYS A 105 -27.06 10.85 -37.11
C CYS A 105 -25.74 10.24 -37.56
N THR A 106 -24.67 10.69 -36.93
CA THR A 106 -23.32 10.16 -37.14
C THR A 106 -22.81 9.56 -35.83
N SER A 107 -22.04 8.49 -35.89
CA SER A 107 -21.39 7.91 -34.71
C SER A 107 -20.54 8.96 -34.00
N GLY A 108 -20.76 9.11 -32.70
CA GLY A 108 -20.07 10.12 -31.89
C GLY A 108 -20.67 10.27 -30.50
N CYS A 109 -20.16 11.21 -29.72
CA CYS A 109 -20.57 11.42 -28.33
C CYS A 109 -20.46 12.91 -27.93
N PHE A 110 -21.21 13.33 -26.90
CA PHE A 110 -21.03 14.63 -26.24
C PHE A 110 -20.47 14.49 -24.83
N LYS A 111 -20.73 13.35 -24.19
CA LYS A 111 -20.27 13.01 -22.84
C LYS A 111 -19.97 11.51 -22.74
N ASP A 112 -19.22 11.13 -21.72
CA ASP A 112 -18.77 9.75 -21.50
C ASP A 112 -19.93 8.75 -21.46
N SER A 113 -21.06 9.12 -20.83
CA SER A 113 -22.26 8.26 -20.73
C SER A 113 -22.93 7.96 -22.07
N ASP A 114 -22.58 8.67 -23.14
CA ASP A 114 -23.10 8.40 -24.48
C ASP A 114 -22.35 7.22 -25.13
N CYS A 115 -21.19 6.87 -24.59
CA CYS A 115 -20.38 5.74 -25.03
C CYS A 115 -20.71 4.47 -24.25
N PRO A 116 -20.33 3.29 -24.76
CA PRO A 116 -20.30 2.06 -23.98
C PRO A 116 -19.44 2.19 -22.71
N ASN A 117 -19.72 1.36 -21.69
CA ASN A 117 -19.02 1.40 -20.39
C ASN A 117 -17.48 1.20 -20.49
N ASP A 118 -17.00 0.60 -21.57
CA ASP A 118 -15.59 0.35 -21.87
C ASP A 118 -14.93 1.47 -22.71
N GLN A 119 -15.64 2.57 -22.98
CA GLN A 119 -15.19 3.68 -23.82
C GLN A 119 -15.43 5.03 -23.14
N SER A 120 -14.76 6.08 -23.60
CA SER A 120 -14.94 7.45 -23.11
C SER A 120 -15.01 8.43 -24.27
N CYS A 121 -15.60 9.60 -24.04
CA CYS A 121 -15.80 10.58 -25.09
C CYS A 121 -14.64 11.57 -25.16
N SER A 122 -13.93 11.58 -26.29
CA SER A 122 -12.95 12.64 -26.59
C SER A 122 -13.12 13.10 -28.03
N GLU A 123 -13.11 14.42 -28.26
CA GLU A 123 -13.21 15.00 -29.60
C GLU A 123 -14.44 14.48 -30.39
N ASN A 124 -15.56 14.27 -29.69
CA ASN A 124 -16.80 13.69 -30.19
C ASN A 124 -16.70 12.24 -30.70
N VAL A 125 -15.64 11.52 -30.34
CA VAL A 125 -15.43 10.11 -30.69
C VAL A 125 -15.30 9.27 -29.42
N CYS A 126 -16.06 8.17 -29.36
CA CYS A 126 -15.89 7.18 -28.31
C CYS A 126 -14.59 6.40 -28.55
N HIS A 127 -13.66 6.49 -27.61
CA HIS A 127 -12.39 5.78 -27.65
C HIS A 127 -12.23 4.93 -26.39
N ASN A 128 -11.54 3.79 -26.51
CA ASN A 128 -11.21 2.96 -25.36
C ASN A 128 -10.07 3.65 -24.57
N PRO A 129 -10.26 4.01 -23.28
CA PRO A 129 -9.21 4.62 -22.45
C PRO A 129 -7.97 3.74 -22.27
N CYS A 130 -8.12 2.42 -22.39
CA CYS A 130 -7.05 1.42 -22.37
C CYS A 130 -6.60 0.99 -23.77
N GLY A 131 -7.03 1.71 -24.81
CA GLY A 131 -6.72 1.41 -26.21
C GLY A 131 -5.25 1.60 -26.57
N ILE A 132 -4.85 0.92 -27.65
CA ILE A 132 -3.49 0.99 -28.20
C ILE A 132 -3.25 2.42 -28.73
N GLY A 133 -2.26 3.11 -28.16
CA GLY A 133 -1.90 4.50 -28.52
C GLY A 133 -2.12 5.53 -27.41
N HIS A 134 -2.94 5.20 -26.41
CA HIS A 134 -3.23 6.07 -25.27
C HIS A 134 -2.93 5.39 -23.93
N SER A 135 -1.92 4.53 -23.85
CA SER A 135 -1.60 3.77 -22.63
C SER A 135 -1.41 4.71 -21.44
N PRO A 136 -2.42 4.87 -20.57
CA PRO A 136 -2.35 5.80 -19.45
C PRO A 136 -1.63 5.17 -18.26
N CYS A 137 -1.36 3.86 -18.36
CA CYS A 137 -0.75 3.05 -17.34
C CYS A 137 0.75 2.88 -17.58
N GLY A 138 1.46 2.67 -16.48
CA GLY A 138 2.88 2.47 -16.44
C GLY A 138 3.33 1.15 -17.04
N ILE A 139 4.64 0.97 -17.14
CA ILE A 139 5.25 -0.26 -17.69
C ILE A 139 4.82 -1.47 -16.84
N ASN A 140 4.41 -2.56 -17.50
CA ASN A 140 3.90 -3.80 -16.87
C ASN A 140 2.66 -3.63 -15.98
N ALA A 141 1.93 -2.51 -16.09
CA ALA A 141 0.64 -2.35 -15.44
C ALA A 141 -0.49 -2.85 -16.34
N GLU A 142 -1.51 -3.44 -15.73
CA GLU A 142 -2.75 -3.83 -16.40
C GLU A 142 -3.71 -2.63 -16.41
N CYS A 143 -4.22 -2.29 -17.60
CA CYS A 143 -5.24 -1.26 -17.76
C CYS A 143 -6.63 -1.90 -17.81
N ARG A 144 -7.56 -1.40 -16.99
CA ARG A 144 -8.98 -1.77 -17.02
C ARG A 144 -9.84 -0.53 -17.14
N VAL A 145 -10.94 -0.61 -17.87
CA VAL A 145 -11.90 0.49 -17.94
C VAL A 145 -12.96 0.32 -16.87
N SER A 146 -13.24 1.38 -16.13
CA SER A 146 -14.33 1.44 -15.15
C SER A 146 -14.89 2.85 -15.15
N ASP A 147 -16.22 2.98 -15.29
CA ASP A 147 -16.91 4.27 -15.34
C ASP A 147 -16.30 5.22 -16.39
N HIS A 148 -16.12 4.72 -17.61
CA HIS A 148 -15.51 5.43 -18.74
C HIS A 148 -14.07 5.94 -18.48
N ARG A 149 -13.37 5.42 -17.47
CA ARG A 149 -12.01 5.84 -17.12
C ARG A 149 -11.06 4.67 -17.10
N ALA A 150 -9.80 4.93 -17.46
CA ALA A 150 -8.73 3.97 -17.28
C ALA A 150 -8.35 3.86 -15.80
N ILE A 151 -8.36 2.64 -15.29
CA ILE A 151 -7.83 2.23 -13.99
C ILE A 151 -6.60 1.37 -14.22
N CYS A 152 -5.48 1.79 -13.63
CA CYS A 152 -4.21 1.08 -13.73
C CYS A 152 -3.97 0.24 -12.48
N LEU A 153 -3.63 -1.03 -12.68
CA LEU A 153 -3.40 -1.99 -11.60
C LEU A 153 -2.09 -2.73 -11.84
N CYS A 154 -1.36 -3.04 -10.77
CA CYS A 154 -0.26 -3.97 -10.88
C CYS A 154 -0.82 -5.41 -10.90
N PRO A 155 -0.52 -6.21 -11.95
CA PRO A 155 -0.99 -7.59 -12.03
C PRO A 155 -0.43 -8.43 -10.87
N ALA A 156 -1.07 -9.57 -10.61
CA ALA A 156 -0.68 -10.47 -9.53
C ALA A 156 0.81 -10.83 -9.59
N GLY A 157 1.49 -10.80 -8.44
CA GLY A 157 2.93 -11.03 -8.38
C GLY A 157 3.79 -9.79 -8.65
N THR A 158 3.19 -8.62 -8.86
CA THR A 158 3.90 -7.35 -9.07
C THR A 158 3.43 -6.25 -8.12
N ARG A 159 4.31 -5.27 -7.84
CA ARG A 159 4.05 -4.07 -7.03
C ARG A 159 4.72 -2.87 -7.67
N GLY A 160 4.22 -1.69 -7.37
CA GLY A 160 4.82 -0.43 -7.75
C GLY A 160 3.76 0.65 -7.78
N ASP A 161 4.06 1.71 -8.52
CA ASP A 161 3.07 2.69 -8.91
C ASP A 161 2.51 2.27 -10.29
N PRO A 162 1.24 1.86 -10.39
CA PRO A 162 0.68 1.36 -11.64
C PRO A 162 0.56 2.44 -12.73
N THR A 163 0.71 3.73 -12.39
CA THR A 163 0.79 4.81 -13.39
C THR A 163 2.20 4.99 -13.96
N ARG A 164 3.23 4.44 -13.30
CA ARG A 164 4.64 4.57 -13.70
C ARG A 164 5.27 3.26 -14.12
N SER A 165 5.29 2.28 -13.22
CA SER A 165 5.82 0.95 -13.48
C SER A 165 5.46 -0.04 -12.36
N CYS A 166 5.06 -1.24 -12.76
CA CYS A 166 4.96 -2.40 -11.87
C CYS A 166 6.21 -3.28 -12.00
N LYS A 167 6.72 -3.73 -10.86
CA LYS A 167 7.91 -4.58 -10.73
C LYS A 167 7.51 -5.90 -10.07
N PRO A 168 8.09 -7.05 -10.48
CA PRO A 168 7.86 -8.31 -9.79
C PRO A 168 8.20 -8.22 -8.30
N PHE A 169 7.49 -8.97 -7.48
CA PHE A 169 7.89 -9.22 -6.10
C PHE A 169 9.26 -9.88 -6.09
N SER A 170 10.13 -9.45 -5.18
CA SER A 170 11.43 -10.11 -4.98
C SER A 170 11.31 -11.32 -4.05
N CYS A 171 10.26 -11.40 -3.24
CA CYS A 171 10.00 -12.48 -2.28
C CYS A 171 8.52 -12.49 -1.87
N LEU A 172 8.05 -13.63 -1.41
CA LEU A 172 6.77 -13.80 -0.71
C LEU A 172 6.98 -14.21 0.75
N LYS A 173 8.09 -14.90 1.01
CA LYS A 173 8.54 -15.33 2.33
C LYS A 173 10.04 -15.09 2.47
N ASP A 174 10.49 -15.07 3.71
CA ASP A 174 11.92 -14.95 4.04
C ASP A 174 12.78 -15.96 3.28
N GLU A 175 12.25 -17.16 3.02
CA GLU A 175 12.89 -18.24 2.26
C GLU A 175 13.30 -17.91 0.85
N ASP A 176 12.62 -16.97 0.21
CA ASP A 176 12.90 -16.57 -1.16
C ASP A 176 14.12 -15.61 -1.23
N CYS A 177 14.57 -15.12 -0.08
CA CYS A 177 15.68 -14.19 0.03
C CYS A 177 17.01 -14.88 0.31
N GLU A 178 17.96 -14.72 -0.62
CA GLU A 178 19.34 -15.18 -0.48
C GLU A 178 20.18 -14.31 0.47
N GLY A 179 21.25 -14.89 1.03
CA GLY A 179 22.26 -14.15 1.80
C GLY A 179 21.78 -13.61 3.15
N GLY A 180 20.89 -14.32 3.84
CA GLY A 180 20.41 -13.95 5.18
C GLY A 180 19.50 -12.71 5.21
N LYS A 181 18.99 -12.27 4.05
CA LYS A 181 17.98 -11.22 3.94
C LYS A 181 16.60 -11.74 4.38
N SER A 182 15.73 -10.83 4.82
CA SER A 182 14.32 -11.11 5.14
C SER A 182 13.41 -10.47 4.10
N CYS A 183 12.24 -11.03 3.90
CA CYS A 183 11.21 -10.45 3.06
C CYS A 183 10.50 -9.33 3.82
N GLY A 184 10.61 -8.10 3.30
CA GLY A 184 9.85 -6.97 3.84
C GLY A 184 8.36 -7.12 3.57
N SER A 185 7.53 -6.35 4.29
CA SER A 185 6.08 -6.27 4.04
C SER A 185 5.74 -5.71 2.65
N ASP A 186 6.71 -5.13 1.97
CA ASP A 186 6.65 -4.67 0.59
C ASP A 186 7.06 -5.74 -0.44
N ASN A 187 7.27 -7.00 -0.02
CA ASN A 187 7.71 -8.11 -0.87
C ASN A 187 9.09 -7.87 -1.51
N ILE A 188 9.98 -7.17 -0.78
CA ILE A 188 11.35 -6.87 -1.18
C ILE A 188 12.33 -7.49 -0.19
N CYS A 189 13.32 -8.23 -0.70
CA CYS A 189 14.39 -8.77 0.13
C CYS A 189 15.30 -7.64 0.65
N ARG A 190 15.28 -7.44 1.96
CA ARG A 190 16.09 -6.41 2.64
C ARG A 190 16.94 -7.05 3.73
N ASN A 191 18.09 -6.45 4.01
CA ASN A 191 18.90 -6.87 5.16
C ASN A 191 18.16 -6.50 6.45
N PRO A 192 17.86 -7.45 7.36
CA PRO A 192 17.19 -7.19 8.63
C PRO A 192 17.86 -6.08 9.45
N CYS A 193 19.20 -5.98 9.41
CA CYS A 193 19.97 -4.98 10.13
C CYS A 193 19.74 -3.53 9.65
N LEU A 194 19.24 -3.35 8.43
CA LEU A 194 18.94 -2.04 7.85
C LEU A 194 17.47 -1.65 8.01
N GLN A 195 16.63 -2.55 8.53
CA GLN A 195 15.21 -2.30 8.72
C GLN A 195 14.94 -1.76 10.13
N GLY A 196 14.55 -0.49 10.23
CA GLY A 196 13.96 0.07 11.44
C GLY A 196 14.88 0.13 12.67
N ARG A 197 16.21 0.27 12.47
CA ARG A 197 17.22 0.32 13.55
C ARG A 197 16.97 -0.77 14.61
N PRO A 198 17.10 -2.05 14.24
CA PRO A 198 16.63 -3.16 15.07
C PRO A 198 17.48 -3.38 16.32
N CYS A 199 18.66 -2.76 16.40
CA CYS A 199 19.57 -2.85 17.52
C CYS A 199 19.71 -1.50 18.24
N GLY A 200 20.02 -1.59 19.54
CA GLY A 200 20.27 -0.44 20.41
C GLY A 200 21.52 0.36 20.02
N LEU A 201 21.70 1.52 20.65
CA LEU A 201 22.87 2.36 20.41
C LEU A 201 24.17 1.60 20.75
N ASN A 202 25.20 1.74 19.90
CA ASN A 202 26.50 1.06 20.00
C ASN A 202 26.46 -0.48 19.96
N ALA A 203 25.33 -1.09 19.60
CA ALA A 203 25.25 -2.52 19.36
C ALA A 203 25.66 -2.86 17.91
N GLN A 204 26.34 -3.99 17.74
CA GLN A 204 26.62 -4.57 16.43
C GLN A 204 25.41 -5.39 15.97
N CYS A 205 25.00 -5.20 14.72
CA CYS A 205 23.96 -6.02 14.09
C CYS A 205 24.58 -7.01 13.11
N LYS A 206 24.20 -8.29 13.22
CA LYS A 206 24.51 -9.34 12.25
C LYS A 206 23.20 -9.93 11.73
N ALA A 207 23.10 -10.07 10.40
CA ALA A 207 21.98 -10.78 9.78
C ALA A 207 22.24 -12.28 9.85
N GLU A 208 21.51 -12.99 10.72
CA GLU A 208 21.68 -14.43 10.92
C GLU A 208 20.30 -15.08 11.04
N ASN A 209 20.09 -16.20 10.34
CA ASN A 209 18.77 -16.83 10.19
C ASN A 209 17.67 -15.84 9.78
N ARG A 210 18.03 -14.87 8.91
CA ARG A 210 17.12 -13.84 8.37
C ARG A 210 16.53 -12.91 9.44
N ARG A 211 17.19 -12.81 10.60
CA ARG A 211 16.84 -11.89 11.68
C ARG A 211 18.02 -10.99 12.00
N ALA A 212 17.71 -9.83 12.57
CA ALA A 212 18.72 -8.94 13.12
C ALA A 212 19.16 -9.49 14.48
N LEU A 213 20.36 -10.07 14.54
CA LEU A 213 20.99 -10.47 15.78
C LEU A 213 21.83 -9.30 16.31
N CYS A 214 21.44 -8.78 17.47
CA CYS A 214 22.10 -7.66 18.11
C CYS A 214 23.03 -8.16 19.22
N SER A 215 24.30 -7.74 19.19
CA SER A 215 25.28 -8.04 20.24
C SER A 215 26.07 -6.77 20.59
N CYS A 216 26.58 -6.68 21.81
CA CYS A 216 27.53 -5.62 22.13
C CYS A 216 28.91 -5.98 21.58
N PRO A 217 29.60 -5.04 20.88
CA PRO A 217 30.95 -5.28 20.41
C PRO A 217 31.92 -5.49 21.58
N PRO A 218 33.11 -6.08 21.36
CA PRO A 218 34.11 -6.29 22.41
C PRO A 218 34.42 -4.99 23.19
N GLY A 219 34.40 -5.08 24.53
CA GLY A 219 34.60 -3.93 25.41
C GLY A 219 33.34 -3.09 25.68
N PHE A 220 32.16 -3.53 25.22
CA PHE A 220 30.87 -2.90 25.54
C PHE A 220 29.93 -3.89 26.24
N HIS A 221 29.11 -3.40 27.17
CA HIS A 221 28.18 -4.18 27.98
C HIS A 221 26.81 -3.51 28.09
N GLY A 222 25.79 -4.30 28.45
CA GLY A 222 24.42 -3.83 28.59
C GLY A 222 23.45 -4.62 27.71
N ASN A 223 22.29 -4.02 27.42
CA ASN A 223 21.27 -4.64 26.58
C ASN A 223 21.46 -4.22 25.11
N PRO A 224 21.83 -5.14 24.20
CA PRO A 224 22.10 -4.81 22.81
C PRO A 224 20.87 -4.36 22.00
N LEU A 225 19.65 -4.54 22.51
CA LEU A 225 18.42 -4.00 21.92
C LEU A 225 18.14 -2.54 22.34
N VAL A 226 18.79 -2.06 23.40
CA VAL A 226 18.55 -0.72 23.96
C VAL A 226 19.79 0.15 23.82
N VAL A 227 20.87 -0.21 24.49
CA VAL A 227 22.14 0.50 24.46
C VAL A 227 23.28 -0.38 25.00
N CYS A 228 24.38 -0.41 24.27
CA CYS A 228 25.65 -0.93 24.72
C CYS A 228 26.50 0.24 25.26
N LYS A 229 27.03 0.08 26.48
CA LYS A 229 27.87 1.06 27.17
C LYS A 229 29.31 0.57 27.18
N PRO A 230 30.32 1.45 27.01
CA PRO A 230 31.72 1.07 27.15
C PRO A 230 32.00 0.49 28.54
N GLY A 231 32.64 -0.67 28.60
CA GLY A 231 33.23 -1.22 29.81
C GLY A 231 34.54 -0.51 30.10
N THR A 232 34.51 0.53 30.93
CA THR A 232 35.73 1.16 31.42
C THR A 232 36.37 0.21 32.42
N GLY A 233 37.62 -0.22 32.19
CA GLY A 233 38.40 -1.10 33.08
C GLY A 233 38.72 -0.54 34.48
N ASP A 234 37.95 0.45 34.93
CA ASP A 234 37.97 1.08 36.26
C ASP A 234 36.61 0.92 36.97
N THR A 235 35.90 -0.18 36.69
CA THR A 235 34.55 -0.38 37.23
C THR A 235 34.57 -0.60 38.74
N CYS A 236 35.58 -1.31 39.26
CA CYS A 236 35.72 -1.53 40.71
C CYS A 236 36.03 -0.25 41.51
N ASN A 237 36.63 0.78 40.90
CA ASN A 237 36.92 2.06 41.56
C ASN A 237 35.65 2.84 41.96
N ARG A 238 34.49 2.51 41.39
CA ARG A 238 33.19 3.10 41.75
C ARG A 238 32.44 2.31 42.82
N ASN A 239 33.08 1.31 43.44
CA ASN A 239 32.52 0.43 44.46
C ASN A 239 31.13 -0.14 44.12
N PRO A 240 30.98 -0.82 42.97
CA PRO A 240 29.67 -1.33 42.53
C PRO A 240 29.21 -2.60 43.26
N CYS A 241 30.09 -3.24 44.06
CA CYS A 241 29.76 -4.44 44.85
C CYS A 241 29.23 -4.08 46.24
N GLY A 242 28.45 -4.99 46.85
CA GLY A 242 27.91 -4.80 48.19
C GLY A 242 28.96 -4.97 49.31
N GLN A 243 28.60 -4.72 50.56
CA GLN A 243 29.52 -4.85 51.69
C GLN A 243 30.07 -6.28 51.85
N ASN A 244 31.29 -6.41 52.38
CA ASN A 244 32.00 -7.69 52.58
C ASN A 244 32.28 -8.49 51.30
N THR A 245 32.64 -7.79 50.22
CA THR A 245 32.89 -8.39 48.90
C THR A 245 34.25 -7.97 48.35
N ARG A 246 34.71 -8.69 47.32
CA ARG A 246 35.89 -8.41 46.51
C ARG A 246 35.43 -8.17 45.07
N CYS A 247 35.78 -7.02 44.53
CA CYS A 247 35.54 -6.66 43.14
C CYS A 247 36.78 -7.00 42.31
N LYS A 248 36.58 -7.61 41.14
CA LYS A 248 37.64 -7.87 40.15
C LYS A 248 37.21 -7.34 38.79
N ASP A 249 38.02 -6.47 38.18
CA ASP A 249 37.80 -6.06 36.80
C ASP A 249 38.11 -7.23 35.86
N VAL A 250 37.16 -7.53 34.97
CA VAL A 250 37.25 -8.61 33.98
C VAL A 250 36.94 -8.02 32.59
N PRO A 251 37.46 -8.61 31.50
CA PRO A 251 37.06 -8.21 30.14
C PRO A 251 35.56 -8.46 29.98
N GLY A 252 34.72 -7.45 30.17
CA GLY A 252 33.36 -7.74 30.62
C GLY A 252 32.69 -6.70 31.52
N GLY A 253 33.48 -5.90 32.23
CA GLY A 253 33.01 -5.08 33.35
C GLY A 253 33.70 -5.52 34.65
N TYR A 254 32.92 -5.93 35.64
CA TYR A 254 33.43 -6.35 36.94
C TYR A 254 32.69 -7.58 37.47
N GLU A 255 33.39 -8.37 38.26
CA GLU A 255 32.86 -9.54 38.95
C GLU A 255 32.95 -9.30 40.47
N CYS A 256 31.83 -9.45 41.17
CA CYS A 256 31.78 -9.38 42.63
C CYS A 256 31.81 -10.79 43.22
N SER A 257 32.65 -11.00 44.24
CA SER A 257 32.71 -12.24 45.01
C SER A 257 32.67 -11.95 46.51
N CYS A 258 32.14 -12.84 47.34
CA CYS A 258 32.20 -12.64 48.78
C CYS A 258 33.64 -12.70 49.30
N ALA A 259 33.97 -11.90 50.31
CA ALA A 259 35.22 -12.06 51.04
C ALA A 259 35.27 -13.46 51.70
N PRO A 260 36.47 -14.03 51.93
CA PRO A 260 36.60 -15.34 52.57
C PRO A 260 35.86 -15.40 53.92
N GLY A 261 35.08 -16.46 54.15
CA GLY A 261 34.25 -16.61 55.36
C GLY A 261 32.91 -15.89 55.31
N CYS A 262 32.57 -15.25 54.19
CA CYS A 262 31.29 -14.59 53.97
C CYS A 262 30.48 -15.30 52.88
N SER A 263 29.17 -15.34 53.05
CA SER A 263 28.23 -15.96 52.12
C SER A 263 27.02 -15.06 51.89
N GLY A 264 26.43 -15.14 50.70
CA GLY A 264 25.34 -14.27 50.28
C GLY A 264 25.46 -13.85 48.81
N ASP A 265 24.78 -12.77 48.45
CA ASP A 265 24.82 -12.18 47.10
C ASP A 265 25.92 -11.10 47.05
N PRO A 266 27.02 -11.31 46.31
CA PRO A 266 28.11 -10.34 46.23
C PRO A 266 27.73 -8.98 45.62
N TYR A 267 26.62 -8.86 44.89
CA TYR A 267 26.18 -7.59 44.33
C TYR A 267 25.31 -6.78 45.31
N ARG A 268 24.75 -7.43 46.33
CA ARG A 268 23.94 -6.77 47.39
C ARG A 268 24.68 -6.67 48.72
N GLY A 269 25.66 -7.54 48.94
CA GLY A 269 26.49 -7.62 50.14
C GLY A 269 26.45 -9.01 50.75
N CYS A 270 27.57 -9.46 51.31
CA CYS A 270 27.71 -10.77 51.92
C CYS A 270 27.64 -10.69 53.45
N VAL A 271 27.08 -11.74 54.05
CA VAL A 271 27.00 -11.90 55.49
C VAL A 271 28.12 -12.84 55.91
N CYS A 272 28.98 -12.39 56.81
CA CYS A 272 30.06 -13.22 57.33
C CYS A 272 29.54 -13.99 58.54
N GLN A 273 29.57 -15.33 58.46
CA GLN A 273 29.22 -16.20 59.58
C GLN A 273 30.41 -16.28 60.54
N ASP A 274 30.70 -15.18 61.21
CA ASP A 274 31.44 -15.23 62.46
C ASP A 274 30.80 -14.28 63.48
N ARG A 275 29.88 -14.85 64.26
CA ARG A 275 29.28 -14.21 65.44
C ARG A 275 30.16 -14.35 66.69
N ARG A 276 31.48 -14.36 66.51
CA ARG A 276 32.45 -14.00 67.57
C ARG A 276 33.34 -12.84 67.13
N VAL A 277 32.77 -11.86 66.43
CA VAL A 277 33.32 -10.50 66.48
C VAL A 277 33.06 -9.98 67.88
N ASP A 278 34.12 -10.01 68.64
CA ASP A 278 34.20 -9.40 69.95
C ASP A 278 33.91 -7.89 69.83
N ASP A 279 32.77 -7.45 70.38
CA ASP A 279 32.26 -6.06 70.29
C ASP A 279 33.29 -5.00 70.71
N ARG A 280 34.37 -5.39 71.40
CA ARG A 280 35.47 -4.52 71.83
C ARG A 280 36.22 -3.84 70.67
N CYS A 281 36.18 -4.38 69.44
CA CYS A 281 36.83 -3.79 68.26
C CYS A 281 35.85 -3.15 67.25
N LEU A 282 34.54 -3.16 67.52
CA LEU A 282 33.50 -2.77 66.55
C LEU A 282 33.51 -1.27 66.19
N ASN A 283 33.97 -0.41 67.09
CA ASN A 283 34.01 1.05 66.92
C ASN A 283 35.39 1.67 67.23
N VAL A 284 36.45 0.85 67.24
CA VAL A 284 37.80 1.29 67.56
C VAL A 284 38.54 1.66 66.27
N LYS A 285 39.02 2.90 66.17
CA LYS A 285 39.92 3.33 65.10
C LYS A 285 41.37 3.17 65.55
N CYS A 286 42.02 2.09 65.11
CA CYS A 286 43.48 1.96 65.20
C CYS A 286 44.16 2.77 64.09
N GLY A 287 45.48 2.97 64.21
CA GLY A 287 46.30 3.67 63.21
C GLY A 287 46.32 2.97 61.86
N LEU A 288 46.79 3.66 60.81
CA LEU A 288 46.93 3.08 59.46
C LEU A 288 47.74 1.77 59.54
N ASN A 289 47.27 0.71 58.86
CA ASN A 289 47.82 -0.66 58.87
C ASN A 289 47.90 -1.36 60.25
N ALA A 290 47.38 -0.78 61.33
CA ALA A 290 47.30 -1.43 62.63
C ALA A 290 46.05 -2.33 62.73
N ILE A 291 46.20 -3.47 63.40
CA ILE A 291 45.12 -4.43 63.64
C ILE A 291 44.56 -4.28 65.06
N CYS A 292 43.23 -4.32 65.21
CA CYS A 292 42.57 -4.36 66.53
C CYS A 292 42.45 -5.80 67.02
N LYS A 293 42.96 -6.07 68.23
CA LYS A 293 42.82 -7.36 68.91
C LYS A 293 42.18 -7.16 70.29
N PRO A 294 41.22 -8.00 70.70
CA PRO A 294 40.70 -7.98 72.07
C PRO A 294 41.80 -8.32 73.09
N SER A 295 41.87 -7.57 74.19
CA SER A 295 42.85 -7.77 75.26
C SER A 295 42.21 -7.59 76.63
N GLY A 296 42.06 -8.69 77.37
CA GLY A 296 41.40 -8.67 78.69
C GLY A 296 39.94 -8.25 78.59
N ASN A 297 39.58 -7.12 79.21
CA ASN A 297 38.25 -6.50 79.12
C ASN A 297 38.22 -5.26 78.21
N SER A 298 39.29 -5.03 77.44
CA SER A 298 39.50 -3.87 76.56
C SER A 298 39.98 -4.31 75.16
N TYR A 299 40.43 -3.37 74.34
CA TYR A 299 41.02 -3.60 73.03
C TYR A 299 42.49 -3.17 73.00
N GLN A 300 43.26 -3.72 72.07
CA GLN A 300 44.64 -3.35 71.82
C GLN A 300 44.89 -3.23 70.32
N CYS A 301 45.45 -2.09 69.88
CA CYS A 301 45.94 -1.92 68.52
C CYS A 301 47.38 -2.47 68.46
N LEU A 302 47.68 -3.26 67.43
CA LEU A 302 48.98 -3.90 67.24
C LEU A 302 49.45 -3.69 65.79
N CYS A 303 50.76 -3.57 65.61
CA CYS A 303 51.37 -3.57 64.29
C CYS A 303 51.55 -5.00 63.78
N PRO A 304 51.10 -5.32 62.55
CA PRO A 304 51.22 -6.65 62.00
C PRO A 304 52.68 -6.96 61.60
N PRO A 305 53.06 -8.24 61.44
CA PRO A 305 54.44 -8.65 61.16
C PRO A 305 55.03 -8.04 59.88
N GLU A 306 54.18 -7.71 58.91
CA GLU A 306 54.57 -7.07 57.65
C GLU A 306 54.95 -5.58 57.83
N TYR A 307 54.48 -4.94 58.90
CA TYR A 307 54.74 -3.55 59.25
C TYR A 307 55.05 -3.41 60.76
N PRO A 308 56.17 -3.95 61.27
CA PRO A 308 56.39 -4.10 62.71
C PRO A 308 56.81 -2.82 63.45
N LEU A 309 57.06 -1.72 62.73
CA LEU A 309 57.60 -0.47 63.26
C LEU A 309 56.53 0.63 63.23
N GLY A 310 56.32 1.31 64.35
CA GLY A 310 55.36 2.42 64.43
C GLY A 310 54.61 2.48 65.75
N ASP A 311 53.69 3.44 65.86
CA ASP A 311 52.72 3.50 66.95
C ASP A 311 51.37 2.98 66.44
N PRO A 312 50.89 1.81 66.92
CA PRO A 312 49.65 1.20 66.49
C PRO A 312 48.39 2.07 66.64
N LYS A 313 48.44 3.17 67.42
CA LYS A 313 47.34 4.13 67.53
C LYS A 313 47.31 5.16 66.40
N ASN A 314 48.43 5.40 65.74
CA ASN A 314 48.60 6.43 64.72
C ASN A 314 48.92 5.82 63.34
N ARG A 315 49.96 4.98 63.28
CA ARG A 315 50.36 4.20 62.09
C ARG A 315 51.39 3.12 62.41
N CYS A 316 51.19 2.00 61.72
CA CYS A 316 52.21 1.04 61.32
C CYS A 316 52.48 1.28 59.82
#